data_AF-A0A9P6XLE8-F1
#
_entry.id   AF-A0A9P6XLE8-F1
#
_cell.length_a   1.000
_cell.length_b   1.000
_cell.length_c   1.000
_cell.angle_alpha   90.00
_cell.angle_beta   90.00
_cell.angle_gamma   90.00
#
_symmetry.space_group_name_H-M   'P 1'
#
loop_
_entity.id
_entity.type
_entity.pdbx_description
1 polymer ?
#
loop_
_entity_poly.entity_id
_entity_poly.type
_entity_poly.pdbx_seq_one_letter_code
_entity_poly.pdbx_strand_id
1 'polypeptide(L)' 'MPRNTAVGFAISMWGLLLCFALVWHMWAVAVGSLVAIVITFVVRSYDRDVDFYIPAAEGESIENARYERLQEAA' A
#
# COMPACT_ATOMS: atom_id res chain seq x y z
N MET A 1 -6.03 -11.31 6.41
CA MET A 1 -5.49 -10.99 5.07
C MET A 1 -4.82 -9.63 5.11
N PRO A 2 -3.73 -9.39 4.35
CA PRO A 2 -3.05 -8.11 4.35
C PRO A 2 -3.94 -7.02 3.75
N ARG A 3 -4.00 -5.86 4.42
CA ARG A 3 -4.70 -4.68 3.94
C ARG A 3 -3.87 -3.97 2.87
N ASN A 4 -4.53 -3.33 1.92
CA ASN A 4 -3.86 -2.44 0.97
C ASN A 4 -3.26 -1.22 1.70
N THR A 5 -2.16 -0.69 1.18
CA THR A 5 -1.51 0.50 1.75
C THR A 5 -0.98 1.42 0.66
N ALA A 6 -1.18 2.72 0.82
CA ALA A 6 -0.67 3.75 -0.10
C ALA A 6 0.80 4.12 0.18
N VAL A 7 1.42 3.53 1.20
CA VAL A 7 2.77 3.90 1.63
C VAL A 7 3.82 3.66 0.55
N GLY A 8 3.73 2.56 -0.20
CA GLY A 8 4.66 2.28 -1.30
C GLY A 8 4.60 3.33 -2.42
N PHE A 9 3.39 3.83 -2.71
CA PHE A 9 3.21 4.92 -3.67
C PHE A 9 3.82 6.23 -3.16
N ALA A 10 3.57 6.58 -1.90
CA ALA A 10 4.14 7.78 -1.28
C ALA A 10 5.67 7.77 -1.30
N ILE A 11 6.30 6.66 -0.90
CA ILE A 11 7.77 6.51 -0.94
C ILE A 11 8.32 6.66 -2.36
N SER A 12 7.64 6.08 -3.36
CA SER A 12 8.05 6.18 -4.76
C SER A 12 7.99 7.63 -5.28
N MET A 13 6.97 8.40 -4.90
CA MET A 13 6.85 9.82 -5.25
C MET A 13 8.02 10.64 -4.69
N TRP A 14 8.38 10.42 -3.42
CA TRP A 14 9.55 11.07 -2.82
C TRP A 14 10.86 10.59 -3.44
N GLY A 15 10.94 9.32 -3.83
CA GLY A 15 12.09 8.77 -4.56
C GLY A 15 12.30 9.44 -5.91
N LEU A 16 11.23 9.73 -6.65
CA LEU A 16 11.29 10.49 -7.90
C LEU A 16 11.86 11.90 -7.65
N LEU A 17 11.32 12.61 -6.67
CA LEU A 17 11.78 13.95 -6.30
C LEU A 17 13.25 13.97 -5.88
N LEU A 18 13.68 12.98 -5.11
CA LEU A 18 15.07 12.81 -4.69
C LEU A 18 16.01 12.64 -5.89
N CYS A 19 15.70 11.69 -6.78
CA CYS A 19 16.53 11.43 -7.97
C CYS A 19 16.59 12.65 -8.89
N PHE A 20 15.46 13.33 -9.11
CA PHE A 20 15.41 14.54 -9.92
C PHE A 20 16.26 15.67 -9.29
N ALA A 21 16.14 15.87 -7.98
CA ALA A 21 16.90 16.89 -7.26
C ALA A 21 18.42 16.64 -7.30
N LEU A 22 18.85 15.38 -7.24
CA LEU A 22 20.28 15.02 -7.34
C LEU A 22 20.86 15.35 -8.71
N VAL A 23 20.12 15.11 -9.80
CA VAL A 23 20.56 15.42 -11.17
C VAL A 23 20.75 16.93 -11.37
N TRP A 24 19.86 17.74 -10.80
CA TRP A 24 19.88 19.21 -10.94
C TRP A 24 20.65 19.92 -9.82
N HIS A 25 21.40 19.19 -8.98
CA HIS A 25 22.15 19.72 -7.84
C HIS A 25 21.29 20.57 -6.86
N MET A 26 20.01 20.24 -6.73
CA MET A 26 19.06 20.91 -5.83
C MET A 26 19.15 20.34 -4.41
N TRP A 27 20.23 20.64 -3.70
CA TRP A 27 20.56 20.02 -2.42
C TRP A 27 19.47 20.12 -1.34
N ALA A 28 18.78 21.26 -1.25
CA ALA A 28 17.69 21.43 -0.29
C ALA A 28 16.53 20.45 -0.56
N VAL A 29 16.14 20.27 -1.82
CA VAL A 29 15.07 19.34 -2.22
C VAL A 29 15.54 17.89 -2.07
N ALA A 30 16.80 17.59 -2.37
CA ALA A 30 17.36 16.25 -2.20
C ALA A 30 17.32 15.83 -0.72
N VAL A 31 17.83 16.66 0.19
CA VAL A 31 17.80 16.38 1.64
C VAL A 31 16.36 16.29 2.14
N GLY A 32 15.48 17.22 1.74
CA GLY A 32 14.08 17.19 2.12
C GLY A 32 13.34 15.92 1.68
N SER A 33 13.58 15.48 0.43
CA SER A 33 12.96 14.26 -0.11
C SER A 33 13.49 13.00 0.58
N LEU A 34 14.78 12.95 0.87
CA LEU A 34 15.37 11.83 1.63
C LEU A 34 14.79 11.74 3.04
N VAL A 35 14.66 12.86 3.74
CA VAL A 35 14.04 12.93 5.07
C VAL A 35 12.57 12.48 5.00
N ALA A 36 11.83 12.89 3.98
CA ALA A 36 10.44 12.47 3.79
C ALA A 36 10.31 10.95 3.59
N ILE A 37 11.21 10.32 2.83
CA ILE A 37 11.26 8.85 2.67
C ILE A 37 11.48 8.18 4.03
N VAL A 38 12.48 8.64 4.80
CA VAL A 38 12.80 8.06 6.11
C VAL A 38 11.63 8.20 7.08
N ILE A 39 11.00 9.39 7.16
CA ILE A 39 9.84 9.62 8.03
C ILE A 39 8.69 8.69 7.63
N THR A 40 8.38 8.59 6.33
CA THR A 40 7.31 7.73 5.82
C THR A 40 7.56 6.26 6.17
N PHE A 41 8.82 5.82 6.02
CA PHE A 41 9.24 4.46 6.39
C PHE A 41 9.08 4.20 7.90
N VAL A 42 9.54 5.14 8.74
CA VAL A 42 9.41 5.03 10.20
C VAL A 42 7.94 4.96 10.61
N VAL A 43 7.11 5.88 10.13
CA VAL A 43 5.66 5.90 10.43
C VAL A 43 5.01 4.57 10.05
N ARG A 44 5.31 4.03 8.86
CA ARG A 44 4.79 2.73 8.45
C ARG A 44 5.30 1.59 9.32
N SER A 45 6.54 1.63 9.79
CA SER A 45 7.08 0.59 10.66
C SER A 45 6.35 0.51 12.01
N TYR A 46 5.69 1.57 12.47
CA TYR A 46 4.89 1.59 13.70
C TYR A 46 3.42 1.21 13.49
N ASP A 47 2.97 1.13 12.24
CA ASP A 47 1.58 0.79 11.90
C ASP A 47 1.32 -0.71 12.12
N ARG A 48 0.32 -1.01 12.96
CA ARG A 48 -0.08 -2.38 13.32
C ARG A 48 -1.37 -2.84 12.65
N ASP A 49 -2.13 -1.96 12.00
CA ASP A 49 -3.35 -2.33 11.26
C ASP A 49 -2.97 -2.76 9.84
N VAL A 50 -2.17 -3.83 9.76
CA VAL A 50 -1.65 -4.37 8.49
C VAL A 50 -2.50 -5.49 7.95
N ASP A 51 -3.34 -6.10 8.79
CA ASP A 51 -4.14 -7.25 8.46
C ASP A 51 -5.56 -7.13 9.04
N PHE A 52 -6.52 -7.69 8.33
CA PHE A 52 -7.90 -7.80 8.77
C PHE A 52 -8.35 -9.26 8.75
N TYR A 53 -9.26 -9.61 9.66
CA TYR A 53 -9.86 -10.93 9.74
C TYR A 53 -11.10 -11.00 8.84
N ILE A 54 -11.23 -12.08 8.08
CA ILE A 54 -12.42 -12.36 7.26
C ILE A 54 -13.28 -13.37 8.03
N PRO A 55 -14.51 -13.02 8.44
CA PRO A 55 -15.41 -13.95 9.11
C PRO A 55 -15.80 -15.12 8.20
N ALA A 56 -15.94 -16.32 8.79
CA ALA A 56 -16.36 -17.51 8.05
C ALA A 56 -17.74 -17.35 7.38
N ALA A 57 -18.67 -16.64 8.03
CA ALA A 57 -20.00 -16.38 7.50
C ALA A 57 -19.98 -15.55 6.19
N GLU A 58 -19.06 -14.58 6.09
CA GLU A 58 -18.90 -13.78 4.87
C GLU A 58 -18.32 -14.64 3.74
N GLY A 59 -17.33 -15.48 4.06
CA GLY A 59 -16.80 -16.48 3.12
C GLY A 59 -17.86 -17.44 2.58
N GLU A 60 -18.72 -17.96 3.44
CA GLU A 60 -19.82 -18.87 3.06
C GLU A 60 -20.80 -18.21 2.09
N SER A 61 -21.19 -16.96 2.34
CA SER A 61 -22.08 -16.22 1.44
C SER A 61 -21.48 -16.01 0.04
N ILE A 62 -20.18 -15.72 -0.03
CA ILE A 62 -19.46 -15.52 -1.30
C ILE A 62 -19.35 -16.84 -2.07
N GLU A 63 -19.06 -17.94 -1.37
CA GLU A 63 -19.00 -19.27 -1.98
C GLU A 63 -20.37 -19.74 -2.48
N ASN A 64 -21.44 -19.57 -1.69
CA ASN A 64 -22.80 -19.93 -2.11
C ASN A 64 -23.23 -19.14 -3.36
N ALA A 65 -22.99 -17.83 -3.40
CA ALA A 65 -23.26 -17.02 -4.60
C ALA A 65 -22.42 -17.46 -5.81
N ARG A 66 -21.21 -17.99 -5.59
CA ARG A 66 -20.41 -18.60 -6.67
C ARG A 66 -21.01 -19.94 -7.12
N TYR A 67 -21.50 -20.78 -6.22
CA TYR A 67 -22.13 -22.06 -6.56
C TYR A 67 -23.44 -21.87 -7.36
N GLU A 68 -24.26 -20.88 -7.00
CA GLU A 68 -25.48 -20.53 -7.75
C GLU A 68 -25.15 -20.15 -9.21
N ARG A 69 -24.17 -19.25 -9.41
CA ARG A 69 -23.73 -18.87 -10.77
C ARG A 69 -23.15 -20.03 -11.57
N LEU A 70 -22.50 -21.00 -10.91
CA LEU A 70 -21.99 -22.20 -11.57
C LEU A 70 -23.11 -23.15 -12.01
N GLN A 71 -24.20 -23.21 -11.24
CA GLN A 71 -25.38 -24.01 -11.57
C GLN A 71 -26.20 -23.38 -12.71
N GLU A 72 -26.31 -22.05 -12.77
CA GLU A 72 -26.99 -21.33 -13.87
C GLU A 72 -26.25 -21.40 -15.21
N ALA A 73 -24.93 -21.60 -15.18
CA ALA A 73 -24.08 -21.67 -16.38
C ALA A 73 -23.93 -23.11 -16.94
N ALA A 74 -24.48 -24.11 -16.25
CA ALA A 74 -24.46 -25.52 -16.64
C ALA A 74 -25.76 -25.94 -17.34
#